data_AF-A0A553DSW8-F1
#
_entry.id   AF-A0A553DSW8-F1
#
_cell.length_a   1.000
_cell.length_b   1.000
_cell.length_c   1.000
_cell.angle_alpha   90.00
_cell.angle_beta   90.00
_cell.angle_gamma   90.00
#
_symmetry.space_group_name_H-M   'P 1'
#
loop_
_entity.id
_entity.type
_entity.pdbx_description
1 polymer ?
#
loop_
_entity_poly.entity_id
_entity_poly.type
_entity_poly.pdbx_seq_one_letter_code
_entity_poly.pdbx_strand_id
1 'polypeptide(L)'
;MDLINGIITTIISSLLGAFLGKQPIGNVLNFFQRRKLKNMTNTLDTHSLFEKLDADFKSKFILPDLKEIYFYTQTGIKTNEKSILKYIEFKNKLGGKYTWPDIKKVDQHLDLQSEEIKIKLNKLQRTYSSVAFISFPLILLTGFILLSLQSVESQSMMKIFITMLSYLFLPAICGYVLLATSTSIFIAKQMEKRLKDQTS
;
A
#
# COMPACT_ATOMS: atom_id res chain seq x y z
N MET A 1 37.26 3.16 -54.91
CA MET A 1 36.44 3.85 -53.87
C MET A 1 35.14 4.42 -54.44
N ASP A 2 34.95 4.46 -55.75
CA ASP A 2 33.83 5.17 -56.40
C ASP A 2 32.49 4.41 -56.36
N LEU A 3 32.53 3.08 -56.27
CA LEU A 3 31.32 2.25 -56.27
C LEU A 3 30.53 2.35 -54.95
N ILE A 4 31.24 2.48 -53.82
CA ILE A 4 30.64 2.64 -52.49
C ILE A 4 30.04 4.05 -52.34
N ASN A 5 30.74 5.08 -52.84
CA ASN A 5 30.22 6.44 -52.84
C ASN A 5 28.97 6.59 -53.72
N GLY A 6 28.93 5.94 -54.89
CA GLY A 6 27.76 5.96 -55.77
C GLY A 6 26.51 5.30 -55.16
N ILE A 7 26.68 4.21 -54.41
CA ILE A 7 25.58 3.54 -53.71
C ILE A 7 25.05 4.42 -52.58
N ILE A 8 25.94 5.05 -51.80
CA ILE A 8 25.56 5.92 -50.69
C ILE A 8 24.81 7.16 -51.21
N THR A 9 25.26 7.79 -52.29
CA THR A 9 24.57 8.96 -52.87
C THR A 9 23.20 8.62 -53.44
N THR A 10 23.01 7.42 -53.99
CA THR A 10 21.72 6.97 -54.57
C THR A 10 20.70 6.63 -53.48
N ILE A 11 21.15 6.04 -52.37
CA ILE A 11 20.32 5.77 -51.18
C ILE A 11 19.90 7.08 -50.51
N ILE A 12 20.83 8.04 -50.37
CA ILE A 12 20.54 9.33 -49.74
C ILE A 12 19.60 10.18 -50.60
N SER A 13 19.77 10.20 -51.92
CA SER A 13 18.91 10.97 -52.84
C SER A 13 17.51 10.36 -52.99
N SER A 14 17.37 9.03 -52.96
CA SER A 14 16.05 8.37 -52.93
C SER A 14 15.32 8.58 -51.60
N LEU A 15 16.03 8.56 -50.47
CA LEU A 15 15.47 8.88 -49.15
C LEU A 15 15.05 10.35 -49.04
N LEU A 16 15.87 11.29 -49.53
CA LEU A 16 15.53 12.71 -49.57
C LEU A 16 14.36 12.98 -50.52
N GLY A 17 14.29 12.31 -51.67
CA GLY A 17 13.16 12.40 -52.59
C GLY A 17 11.86 11.87 -51.97
N ALA A 18 11.92 10.79 -51.18
CA ALA A 18 10.78 10.25 -50.45
C ALA A 18 10.33 11.15 -49.28
N PHE A 19 11.27 11.84 -48.62
CA PHE A 19 10.96 12.77 -47.52
C PHE A 19 10.48 14.15 -47.99
N LEU A 20 11.02 14.65 -49.11
CA LEU A 20 10.66 15.95 -49.71
C LEU A 20 9.48 15.83 -50.70
N GLY A 21 9.09 14.60 -51.04
CA GLY A 21 7.86 14.29 -51.79
C GLY A 21 6.64 14.84 -51.06
N LYS A 22 6.18 16.01 -51.52
CA LYS A 22 4.97 16.71 -51.08
C LYS A 22 3.81 15.73 -50.92
N GLN A 23 3.43 15.40 -49.67
CA GLN A 23 2.05 15.09 -49.20
C GLN A 23 1.88 14.43 -47.81
N PRO A 24 2.87 13.82 -47.11
CA PRO A 24 2.56 13.07 -45.89
C PRO A 24 2.39 13.96 -44.64
N ILE A 25 3.10 15.09 -44.55
CA ILE A 25 3.11 15.92 -43.33
C ILE A 25 1.76 16.61 -43.10
N GLY A 26 1.12 17.14 -44.15
CA GLY A 26 -0.19 17.78 -44.05
C GLY A 26 -1.30 16.81 -43.61
N ASN A 27 -1.25 15.55 -44.08
CA ASN A 27 -2.22 14.53 -43.69
C ASN A 27 -2.04 14.08 -42.24
N VAL A 28 -0.80 13.98 -41.75
CA VAL A 28 -0.51 13.68 -40.33
C VAL A 28 -0.97 14.83 -39.44
N LEU A 29 -0.69 16.07 -39.82
CA LEU A 29 -1.11 17.27 -39.07
C LEU A 29 -2.64 17.38 -39.02
N ASN A 30 -3.32 17.15 -40.15
CA ASN A 30 -4.78 17.11 -40.23
C ASN A 30 -5.37 15.95 -39.40
N PHE A 31 -4.71 14.81 -39.31
CA PHE A 31 -5.13 13.70 -38.45
C PHE A 31 -5.01 14.04 -36.97
N PHE A 32 -3.90 14.65 -36.54
CA PHE A 32 -3.72 15.13 -35.16
C PHE A 32 -4.71 16.24 -34.81
N GLN A 33 -4.97 17.18 -35.72
CA GLN A 33 -5.95 18.24 -35.54
C GLN A 33 -7.37 17.67 -35.43
N ARG A 34 -7.77 16.72 -36.29
CA ARG A 34 -9.08 16.05 -36.21
C ARG A 34 -9.24 15.25 -34.93
N ARG A 35 -8.18 14.59 -34.45
CA ARG A 35 -8.21 13.86 -33.17
C ARG A 35 -8.35 14.83 -31.98
N LYS A 36 -7.67 15.97 -32.01
CA LYS A 36 -7.78 17.03 -31.00
C LYS A 36 -9.16 17.70 -31.03
N LEU A 37 -9.71 18.00 -32.21
CA LEU A 37 -11.06 18.52 -32.39
C LEU A 37 -12.12 17.52 -31.93
N LYS A 38 -12.00 16.23 -32.28
CA LYS A 38 -12.92 15.18 -31.83
C LYS A 38 -12.90 15.01 -30.31
N ASN A 39 -11.74 15.14 -29.70
CA ASN A 39 -11.61 15.13 -28.23
C ASN A 39 -12.22 16.40 -27.62
N MET A 40 -12.06 17.57 -28.27
CA MET A 40 -12.64 18.84 -27.83
C MET A 40 -14.17 18.87 -27.95
N THR A 41 -14.74 18.37 -29.05
CA THR A 41 -16.20 18.20 -29.20
C THR A 41 -16.74 17.18 -28.23
N ASN A 42 -16.06 16.04 -28.01
CA ASN A 42 -16.45 15.10 -26.95
C ASN A 42 -16.42 15.76 -25.56
N THR A 43 -15.43 16.62 -25.25
CA THR A 43 -15.39 17.33 -23.96
C THR A 43 -16.47 18.40 -23.83
N LEU A 44 -16.83 19.10 -24.93
CA LEU A 44 -17.92 20.08 -24.98
C LEU A 44 -19.29 19.40 -24.83
N ASP A 45 -19.49 18.27 -25.51
CA ASP A 45 -20.69 17.45 -25.39
C ASP A 45 -20.81 16.89 -23.97
N THR A 46 -19.72 16.43 -23.34
CA THR A 46 -19.74 16.03 -21.92
C THR A 46 -19.97 17.21 -20.97
N HIS A 47 -19.50 18.42 -21.28
CA HIS A 47 -19.74 19.60 -20.44
C HIS A 47 -21.24 19.95 -20.38
N SER A 48 -21.95 19.86 -21.52
CA SER A 48 -23.40 20.07 -21.59
C SER A 48 -24.21 18.96 -20.91
N LEU A 49 -23.65 17.75 -20.80
CA LEU A 49 -24.23 16.65 -20.02
C LEU A 49 -23.98 16.83 -18.53
N PHE A 50 -22.79 17.33 -18.13
CA PHE A 50 -22.44 17.62 -16.74
C PHE A 50 -23.32 18.73 -16.13
N GLU A 51 -23.62 19.78 -16.89
CA GLU A 51 -24.54 20.86 -16.47
C GLU A 51 -26.00 20.40 -16.33
N LYS A 52 -26.40 19.27 -16.95
CA LYS A 52 -27.74 18.67 -16.80
C LYS A 52 -27.80 17.56 -15.74
N LEU A 53 -26.68 17.11 -15.21
CA LEU A 53 -26.57 16.06 -14.18
C LEU A 53 -26.59 16.65 -12.74
N ASP A 54 -27.32 17.77 -12.57
CA ASP A 54 -26.90 18.94 -11.79
C ASP A 54 -27.07 18.86 -10.25
N ALA A 55 -27.68 17.81 -9.72
CA ALA A 55 -27.81 17.63 -8.26
C ALA A 55 -27.56 16.18 -7.83
N ASP A 56 -28.09 15.23 -8.58
CA ASP A 56 -27.98 13.81 -8.27
C ASP A 56 -26.56 13.28 -8.50
N PHE A 57 -25.87 13.71 -9.56
CA PHE A 57 -24.47 13.32 -9.78
C PHE A 57 -23.57 13.93 -8.70
N LYS A 58 -23.78 15.20 -8.37
CA LYS A 58 -23.01 15.89 -7.33
C LYS A 58 -23.21 15.24 -5.95
N SER A 59 -24.46 14.89 -5.60
CA SER A 59 -24.79 14.33 -4.28
C SER A 59 -24.54 12.83 -4.17
N LYS A 60 -24.71 12.04 -5.23
CA LYS A 60 -24.59 10.57 -5.20
C LYS A 60 -23.24 10.06 -5.69
N PHE A 61 -22.47 10.86 -6.44
CA PHE A 61 -21.17 10.45 -6.97
C PHE A 61 -20.03 11.33 -6.44
N ILE A 62 -20.09 12.65 -6.66
CA ILE A 62 -18.98 13.54 -6.27
C ILE A 62 -18.82 13.61 -4.75
N LEU A 63 -19.91 13.85 -4.01
CA LEU A 63 -19.83 14.05 -2.56
C LEU A 63 -19.38 12.79 -1.79
N PRO A 64 -19.90 11.57 -2.09
CA PRO A 64 -19.42 10.35 -1.44
C PRO A 64 -17.95 10.08 -1.75
N ASP A 65 -17.52 10.24 -3.01
CA ASP A 65 -16.14 10.03 -3.42
C ASP A 65 -15.18 11.00 -2.71
N LEU A 66 -15.55 12.28 -2.61
CA LEU A 66 -14.78 13.27 -1.84
C LEU A 66 -14.68 12.92 -0.36
N LYS A 67 -15.75 12.39 0.26
CA LYS A 67 -15.71 11.95 1.67
C LYS A 67 -14.78 10.74 1.84
N GLU A 68 -14.84 9.78 0.93
CA GLU A 68 -13.96 8.60 0.93
C GLU A 68 -12.49 9.00 0.75
N ILE A 69 -12.19 9.88 -0.21
CA ILE A 69 -10.84 10.42 -0.44
C ILE A 69 -10.35 11.20 0.78
N TYR A 70 -11.18 12.07 1.35
CA TYR A 70 -10.81 12.85 2.53
C TYR A 70 -10.54 11.93 3.73
N PHE A 71 -11.42 10.96 3.97
CA PHE A 71 -11.24 9.99 5.05
C PHE A 71 -9.97 9.15 4.87
N TYR A 72 -9.71 8.66 3.65
CA TYR A 72 -8.48 7.94 3.35
C TYR A 72 -7.24 8.80 3.56
N THR A 73 -7.28 10.08 3.17
CA THR A 73 -6.16 11.01 3.35
C THR A 73 -5.85 11.22 4.83
N GLN A 74 -6.88 11.32 5.68
CA GLN A 74 -6.72 11.55 7.12
C GLN A 74 -6.37 10.30 7.92
N THR A 75 -6.87 9.13 7.51
CA THR A 75 -6.81 7.90 8.31
C THR A 75 -5.94 6.82 7.70
N GLY A 76 -5.73 6.88 6.39
CA GLY A 76 -5.07 5.85 5.59
C GLY A 76 -5.89 4.57 5.39
N ILE A 77 -7.17 4.55 5.79
CA ILE A 77 -8.10 3.41 5.67
C ILE A 77 -8.95 3.60 4.41
N LYS A 78 -8.92 2.61 3.51
CA LYS A 78 -9.76 2.61 2.29
C LYS A 78 -11.11 2.02 2.63
N THR A 79 -12.18 2.79 2.47
CA THR A 79 -13.53 2.37 2.83
C THR A 79 -14.55 3.14 2.01
N ASN A 80 -15.80 2.69 2.02
CA ASN A 80 -16.93 3.42 1.43
C ASN A 80 -17.59 4.41 2.42
N GLU A 81 -18.38 5.34 1.89
CA GLU A 81 -19.08 6.38 2.67
C GLU A 81 -19.89 5.82 3.84
N LYS A 82 -20.62 4.71 3.64
CA LYS A 82 -21.45 4.10 4.70
C LYS A 82 -20.62 3.59 5.86
N SER A 83 -19.48 2.98 5.57
CA SER A 83 -18.56 2.42 6.56
C SER A 83 -17.74 3.49 7.29
N ILE A 84 -17.59 4.70 6.74
CA ILE A 84 -16.90 5.82 7.43
C ILE A 84 -17.55 6.10 8.79
N LEU A 85 -18.88 6.16 8.85
CA LEU A 85 -19.61 6.39 10.10
C LEU A 85 -19.32 5.28 11.12
N LYS A 86 -19.30 4.02 10.67
CA LYS A 86 -18.95 2.87 11.52
C LYS A 86 -17.55 3.00 12.12
N TYR A 87 -16.57 3.47 11.34
CA TYR A 87 -15.19 3.70 11.84
C TYR A 87 -15.13 4.84 12.85
N ILE A 88 -15.89 5.91 12.65
CA ILE A 88 -15.97 7.04 13.58
C ILE A 88 -16.58 6.57 14.91
N GLU A 89 -17.69 5.85 14.87
CA GLU A 89 -18.33 5.28 16.06
C GLU A 89 -17.41 4.29 16.78
N PHE A 90 -16.75 3.40 16.03
CA PHE A 90 -15.79 2.45 16.57
C PHE A 90 -14.64 3.16 17.30
N LYS A 91 -14.05 4.19 16.70
CA LYS A 91 -13.01 5.01 17.36
C LYS A 91 -13.52 5.68 18.62
N ASN A 92 -14.74 6.24 18.58
CA ASN A 92 -15.33 6.90 19.73
C ASN A 92 -15.56 5.92 20.88
N LYS A 93 -16.03 4.70 20.60
CA LYS A 93 -16.15 3.62 21.59
C LYS A 93 -14.78 3.27 22.18
N LEU A 94 -13.75 3.09 21.35
CA LEU A 94 -12.38 2.83 21.83
C LEU A 94 -11.82 3.94 22.77
N GLY A 95 -12.34 5.16 22.64
CA GLY A 95 -11.94 6.33 23.43
C GLY A 95 -10.63 6.97 22.94
N GLY A 96 -10.20 8.05 23.60
CA GLY A 96 -9.04 8.86 23.18
C GLY A 96 -7.67 8.17 23.20
N LYS A 97 -7.58 6.90 23.62
CA LYS A 97 -6.33 6.14 23.69
C LYS A 97 -5.88 5.62 22.31
N TYR A 98 -6.81 5.40 21.38
CA TYR A 98 -6.52 4.76 20.10
C TYR A 98 -6.58 5.75 18.94
N THR A 99 -5.57 5.71 18.09
CA THR A 99 -5.44 6.59 16.93
C THR A 99 -5.90 5.92 15.64
N TRP A 100 -6.11 6.69 14.57
CA TRP A 100 -6.43 6.14 13.25
C TRP A 100 -5.36 5.15 12.74
N PRO A 101 -4.05 5.42 12.89
CA PRO A 101 -3.01 4.42 12.62
C PRO A 101 -3.18 3.10 13.36
N ASP A 102 -3.64 3.11 14.62
CA ASP A 102 -3.85 1.88 15.38
C ASP A 102 -5.04 1.09 14.84
N ILE A 103 -6.13 1.78 14.48
CA ILE A 103 -7.31 1.18 13.85
C ILE A 103 -6.94 0.58 12.49
N LYS A 104 -6.12 1.29 11.70
CA LYS A 104 -5.60 0.80 10.43
C LYS A 104 -4.77 -0.46 10.56
N LYS A 105 -3.94 -0.59 11.61
CA LYS A 105 -3.13 -1.80 11.85
C LYS A 105 -3.99 -3.04 12.09
N VAL A 106 -5.21 -2.88 12.60
CA VAL A 106 -6.11 -3.98 12.94
C VAL A 106 -7.19 -4.22 11.88
N ASP A 107 -7.18 -3.48 10.77
CA ASP A 107 -8.24 -3.47 9.76
C ASP A 107 -8.61 -4.88 9.26
N GLN A 108 -7.61 -5.73 9.02
CA GLN A 108 -7.79 -7.14 8.64
C GLN A 108 -8.52 -8.01 9.68
N HIS A 109 -8.63 -7.55 10.92
CA HIS A 109 -9.31 -8.24 12.03
C HIS A 109 -10.67 -7.61 12.35
N LEU A 110 -11.10 -6.60 11.59
CA LEU A 110 -12.39 -5.92 11.77
C LEU A 110 -13.47 -6.58 10.90
N ASP A 111 -14.61 -6.85 11.51
CA ASP A 111 -15.83 -7.26 10.82
C ASP A 111 -16.70 -6.03 10.54
N LEU A 112 -16.77 -5.65 9.27
CA LEU A 112 -17.55 -4.52 8.76
C LEU A 112 -18.97 -4.91 8.31
N GLN A 113 -19.27 -6.21 8.23
CA GLN A 113 -20.56 -6.73 7.76
C GLN A 113 -21.67 -6.55 8.81
N SER A 114 -21.30 -6.60 10.08
CA SER A 114 -22.18 -6.30 11.21
C SER A 114 -22.63 -4.83 11.20
N GLU A 115 -23.76 -4.51 11.84
CA GLU A 115 -24.20 -3.11 12.01
C GLU A 115 -23.11 -2.25 12.64
N GLU A 116 -22.44 -2.80 13.67
CA GLU A 116 -21.29 -2.20 14.32
C GLU A 116 -19.99 -2.95 14.00
N ILE A 117 -18.87 -2.23 13.96
CA ILE A 117 -17.55 -2.86 13.77
C ILE A 117 -17.25 -3.77 14.97
N LYS A 118 -17.02 -5.06 14.71
CA LYS A 118 -16.60 -6.05 15.71
C LYS A 118 -15.20 -6.54 15.41
N ILE A 119 -14.45 -6.89 16.44
CA ILE A 119 -13.12 -7.49 16.28
C ILE A 119 -13.27 -9.01 16.22
N LYS A 120 -12.87 -9.61 15.10
CA LYS A 120 -12.98 -11.04 14.85
C LYS A 120 -11.60 -11.70 14.88
N LEU A 121 -11.23 -12.17 16.06
CA LEU A 121 -9.99 -12.93 16.27
C LEU A 121 -10.29 -14.41 16.50
N ASN A 122 -9.71 -15.28 15.66
CA ASN A 122 -9.80 -16.73 15.83
C ASN A 122 -8.96 -17.20 17.03
N LYS A 123 -9.33 -18.34 17.63
CA LYS A 123 -8.60 -18.93 18.76
C LYS A 123 -7.11 -19.13 18.44
N LEU A 124 -6.79 -19.61 17.23
CA LEU A 124 -5.40 -19.79 16.78
C LEU A 124 -4.61 -18.48 16.73
N GLN A 125 -5.21 -17.39 16.23
CA GLN A 125 -4.56 -16.08 16.19
C GLN A 125 -4.25 -15.56 17.59
N ARG A 126 -5.19 -15.76 18.53
CA ARG A 126 -5.00 -15.38 19.94
C ARG A 126 -3.86 -16.13 20.60
N THR A 127 -3.79 -17.45 20.38
CA THR A 127 -2.70 -18.29 20.88
C THR A 127 -1.38 -17.89 20.23
N TYR A 128 -1.35 -17.73 18.90
CA TYR A 128 -0.16 -17.33 18.15
C TYR A 128 0.44 -16.03 18.67
N SER A 129 -0.36 -14.98 18.85
CA SER A 129 0.14 -13.68 19.37
C SER A 129 0.74 -13.81 20.76
N SER A 130 0.14 -14.65 21.62
CA SER A 130 0.63 -14.85 22.99
C SER A 130 1.93 -15.65 23.00
N VAL A 131 2.02 -16.70 22.17
CA VAL A 131 3.23 -17.52 21.99
C VAL A 131 4.35 -16.70 21.36
N ALA A 132 4.07 -15.90 20.33
CA ALA A 132 5.07 -15.05 19.67
C ALA A 132 5.73 -14.08 20.66
N PHE A 133 4.93 -13.38 21.47
CA PHE A 133 5.43 -12.46 22.50
C PHE A 133 6.31 -13.13 23.57
N ILE A 134 5.96 -14.37 23.98
CA ILE A 134 6.72 -15.13 24.98
C ILE A 134 7.98 -15.77 24.36
N SER A 135 7.89 -16.23 23.11
CA SER A 135 8.99 -16.91 22.41
C SER A 135 10.16 -15.98 22.10
N PHE A 136 9.91 -14.70 21.83
CA PHE A 136 10.95 -13.74 21.52
C PHE A 136 12.03 -13.58 22.61
N PRO A 137 11.68 -13.27 23.88
CA PRO A 137 12.69 -13.17 24.93
C PRO A 137 13.37 -14.52 25.21
N LEU A 138 12.66 -15.64 25.08
CA LEU A 138 13.25 -16.98 25.22
C LEU A 138 14.34 -17.22 24.16
N ILE A 139 14.07 -16.90 22.90
CA ILE A 139 15.02 -17.05 21.78
C ILE A 139 16.24 -16.14 21.97
N LEU A 140 16.06 -14.91 22.46
CA LEU A 140 17.18 -14.02 22.76
C LEU A 140 18.02 -14.53 23.93
N LEU A 141 17.36 -15.02 24.98
CA LEU A 141 18.05 -15.57 26.16
C LEU A 141 18.90 -16.78 25.78
N THR A 142 18.36 -17.71 24.97
CA THR A 142 19.13 -18.87 24.52
C THR A 142 20.31 -18.46 23.65
N GLY A 143 20.16 -17.47 22.77
CA GLY A 143 21.26 -16.89 22.00
C GLY A 143 22.38 -16.35 22.89
N PHE A 144 22.01 -15.65 23.97
CA PHE A 144 22.97 -15.10 24.93
C PHE A 144 23.71 -16.18 25.72
N ILE A 145 23.01 -17.23 26.16
CA ILE A 145 23.59 -18.39 26.86
C ILE A 145 24.56 -19.14 25.94
N LEU A 146 24.18 -19.38 24.69
CA LEU A 146 25.05 -20.08 23.74
C LEU A 146 26.32 -19.27 23.45
N LEU A 147 26.22 -17.94 23.42
CA LEU A 147 27.35 -17.05 23.24
C LEU A 147 28.28 -17.05 24.46
N SER A 148 27.74 -17.11 25.69
CA SER A 148 28.57 -17.14 26.91
C SER A 148 29.32 -18.45 27.12
N LEU A 149 28.84 -19.55 26.52
CA LEU A 149 29.52 -20.85 26.55
C LEU A 149 30.68 -20.96 25.54
N GLN A 150 30.82 -20.00 24.62
CA GLN A 150 31.91 -19.99 23.65
C GLN A 150 33.18 -19.41 24.28
N SER A 151 34.28 -20.17 24.24
CA SER A 151 35.60 -19.62 24.58
C SER A 151 36.08 -18.69 23.47
N VAL A 152 36.25 -17.41 23.81
CA VAL A 152 36.65 -16.34 22.88
C VAL A 152 38.17 -16.33 22.64
N GLU A 153 38.96 -16.94 23.51
CA GLU A 153 40.43 -16.80 23.58
C GLU A 153 41.21 -17.37 22.39
N SER A 154 40.60 -18.19 21.52
CA SER A 154 41.32 -18.85 20.41
C SER A 154 40.67 -18.68 19.03
N GLN A 155 39.68 -17.80 18.90
CA GLN A 155 38.94 -17.66 17.65
C GLN A 155 39.50 -16.53 16.77
N SER A 156 39.67 -16.84 15.47
CA SER A 156 39.88 -15.81 14.44
C SER A 156 38.75 -14.78 14.48
N MET A 157 39.06 -13.51 14.20
CA MET A 157 38.07 -12.42 14.10
C MET A 157 36.87 -12.81 13.24
N MET A 158 37.09 -13.52 12.13
CA MET A 158 36.01 -13.99 11.25
C MET A 158 35.05 -14.95 11.95
N LYS A 159 35.54 -15.84 12.82
CA LYS A 159 34.72 -16.77 13.60
C LYS A 159 33.90 -16.06 14.68
N ILE A 160 34.47 -15.02 15.30
CA ILE A 160 33.76 -14.19 16.28
C ILE A 160 32.58 -13.48 15.58
N PHE A 161 32.82 -12.89 14.41
CA PHE A 161 31.75 -12.25 13.62
C PHE A 161 30.64 -13.23 13.22
N ILE A 162 30.99 -14.42 12.72
CA ILE A 162 30.01 -15.46 12.35
C ILE A 162 29.19 -15.89 13.57
N THR A 163 29.84 -16.09 14.72
CA THR A 163 29.21 -16.48 15.99
C THR A 163 28.23 -15.41 16.48
N MET A 164 28.60 -14.13 16.43
CA MET A 164 27.68 -13.03 16.79
C MET A 164 26.50 -12.95 15.82
N LEU A 165 26.75 -13.10 14.52
CA LEU A 165 25.71 -13.09 13.49
C LEU A 165 24.70 -14.22 13.71
N SER A 166 25.17 -15.44 14.01
CA SER A 166 24.31 -16.62 14.17
C SER A 166 23.52 -16.63 15.48
N TYR A 167 24.14 -16.24 16.60
CA TYR A 167 23.52 -16.40 17.93
C TYR A 167 22.82 -15.13 18.44
N LEU A 168 23.15 -13.94 17.92
CA LEU A 168 22.56 -12.69 18.37
C LEU A 168 21.68 -12.05 17.29
N PHE A 169 22.24 -11.80 16.10
CA PHE A 169 21.56 -11.03 15.06
C PHE A 169 20.46 -11.83 14.35
N LEU A 170 20.73 -13.07 13.93
CA LEU A 170 19.74 -13.91 13.26
C LEU A 170 18.50 -14.14 14.15
N PRO A 171 18.63 -14.51 15.44
CA PRO A 171 17.47 -14.71 16.30
C PRO A 171 16.74 -13.39 16.62
N ALA A 172 17.46 -12.27 16.73
CA ALA A 172 16.85 -10.95 16.90
C ALA A 172 16.02 -10.53 15.68
N ILE A 173 16.51 -10.77 14.46
CA ILE A 173 15.77 -10.50 13.22
C ILE A 173 14.52 -11.39 13.12
N CYS A 174 14.67 -12.70 13.33
CA CYS A 174 13.53 -13.63 13.33
C CYS A 174 12.48 -13.23 14.37
N GLY A 175 12.94 -12.88 15.57
CA GLY A 175 12.11 -12.40 16.65
C GLY A 175 11.37 -11.10 16.34
N TYR A 176 12.06 -10.14 15.75
CA TYR A 176 11.46 -8.88 15.30
C TYR A 176 10.35 -9.12 14.27
N VAL A 177 10.58 -10.00 13.28
CA VAL A 177 9.56 -10.36 12.28
C VAL A 177 8.35 -11.01 12.94
N LEU A 178 8.54 -11.93 13.88
CA LEU A 178 7.46 -12.56 14.65
C LEU A 178 6.64 -11.55 15.47
N LEU A 179 7.31 -10.56 16.08
CA LEU A 179 6.61 -9.49 16.79
C LEU A 179 5.87 -8.56 15.84
N ALA A 180 6.47 -8.20 14.70
CA ALA A 180 5.85 -7.33 13.71
C ALA A 180 4.53 -7.92 13.18
N THR A 181 4.50 -9.21 12.87
CA THR A 181 3.27 -9.89 12.39
C THR A 181 2.22 -10.03 13.49
N SER A 182 2.64 -10.25 14.74
CA SER A 182 1.73 -10.44 15.87
C SER A 182 1.23 -9.14 16.51
N THR A 183 1.87 -8.00 16.23
CA THR A 183 1.50 -6.69 16.77
C THR A 183 0.06 -6.30 16.41
N SER A 184 -0.37 -6.56 15.17
CA SER A 184 -1.77 -6.28 14.75
C SER A 184 -2.79 -7.05 15.59
N ILE A 185 -2.51 -8.33 15.85
CA ILE A 185 -3.38 -9.20 16.66
C ILE A 185 -3.39 -8.72 18.12
N PHE A 186 -2.24 -8.31 18.65
CA PHE A 186 -2.12 -7.82 20.02
C PHE A 186 -2.92 -6.53 20.24
N ILE A 187 -2.82 -5.56 19.32
CA ILE A 187 -3.60 -4.32 19.35
C ILE A 187 -5.09 -4.65 19.24
N ALA A 188 -5.49 -5.54 18.32
CA ALA A 188 -6.88 -5.97 18.17
C ALA A 188 -7.42 -6.60 19.47
N LYS A 189 -6.63 -7.43 20.15
CA LYS A 189 -7.00 -8.03 21.44
C LYS A 189 -7.21 -6.97 22.53
N GLN A 190 -6.36 -5.94 22.58
CA GLN A 190 -6.51 -4.83 23.54
C GLN A 190 -7.76 -3.99 23.25
N MET A 191 -8.02 -3.69 21.98
CA MET A 191 -9.23 -2.99 21.55
C MET A 191 -10.49 -3.80 21.89
N GLU A 192 -10.49 -5.11 21.65
CA GLU A 192 -11.62 -5.99 21.98
C GLU A 192 -11.90 -5.99 23.49
N LYS A 193 -10.85 -6.06 24.32
CA LYS A 193 -10.98 -5.98 25.77
C LYS A 193 -11.60 -4.64 26.20
N ARG A 194 -11.12 -3.53 25.64
CA ARG A 194 -11.64 -2.19 25.96
C ARG A 194 -13.12 -2.04 25.62
N LEU A 195 -13.55 -2.58 24.49
CA LEU A 195 -14.97 -2.54 24.09
C LEU A 195 -15.84 -3.36 25.04
N LYS A 196 -15.35 -4.50 25.54
CA LYS A 196 -16.06 -5.31 26.54
C LYS A 196 -16.17 -4.62 27.89
N ASP A 197 -15.09 -4.00 28.34
CA ASP A 197 -15.02 -3.29 29.63
C ASP A 197 -15.97 -2.08 29.70
N GLN A 198 -16.48 -1.58 28.57
CA GLN A 198 -17.47 -0.50 28.51
C GLN A 198 -18.92 -0.99 28.49
N THR A 199 -19.13 -2.28 28.22
CA THR A 199 -20.45 -2.92 28.15
C THR A 199 -20.78 -3.75 29.39
N SER A 200 -19.82 -3.90 30.32
CA SER A 200 -19.99 -4.53 31.64
C SER A 200 -20.11 -3.46 32.71
#